data_AF-A0A814DMB0-F1
#
_entry.id   AF-A0A814DMB0-F1
#
_cell.length_a   1.000
_cell.length_b   1.000
_cell.length_c   1.000
_cell.angle_alpha   90.00
_cell.angle_beta   90.00
_cell.angle_gamma   90.00
#
_symmetry.space_group_name_H-M   'P 1'
#
loop_
_entity.id
_entity.type
_entity.pdbx_description
1 polymer ?
#
loop_
_entity_poly.entity_id
_entity_poly.type
_entity_poly.pdbx_seq_one_letter_code
_entity_poly.pdbx_strand_id
1 'polypeptide(L)'
;MAQEQFAKQRLIYSILKFLDREIQAESVNAERRESIEVAVQCLETAFDVSLANPQNDLIRSPTIDLLSLVSNKSSMNVPITDDMRQQADKFKNQGNEFVKQEKYKEALEAYNSAIQIDPNNAIYYCNRAAAHNKLNNNEQALNDCFRSIEIDSNYSKAYGRLGVIYLSLDKVHEALDAYRKAHTLEPANDNYKQSIKLCEDRLNGAAAASNAMPSGVPPNLSSMFGSLLGGGGAAGGAGGPDMMSLLSNPALMNMASQFVQNPQVQGLMANLVTNLSGQEGGQVGLETLLQTGQRMAGALSANNPELIESLRRNIGNATQQNRDNNSPSDSDQNRPPPSS
;
A
#
# COMPACT_ATOMS: atom_id res chain seq x y z
N MET A 1 -12.62 18.63 29.17
CA MET A 1 -12.03 19.98 28.99
C MET A 1 -10.89 20.25 29.97
N ALA A 2 -11.10 20.18 31.30
CA ALA A 2 -10.03 20.43 32.27
C ALA A 2 -8.81 19.50 32.14
N GLN A 3 -9.00 18.18 32.02
CA GLN A 3 -7.88 17.22 31.88
C GLN A 3 -7.01 17.45 30.64
N GLU A 4 -7.61 17.88 29.52
CA GLU A 4 -6.88 18.15 28.28
C GLU A 4 -6.05 19.44 28.40
N GLN A 5 -6.59 20.45 29.08
CA GLN A 5 -5.88 21.69 29.39
C GLN A 5 -4.68 21.43 30.30
N PHE A 6 -4.85 20.60 31.33
CA PHE A 6 -3.75 20.19 32.21
C PHE A 6 -2.67 19.38 31.45
N ALA A 7 -3.05 18.51 30.52
CA ALA A 7 -2.10 17.78 29.69
C ALA A 7 -1.27 18.73 28.79
N LYS A 8 -1.93 19.74 28.20
CA LYS A 8 -1.26 20.78 27.40
C LYS A 8 -0.28 21.59 28.25
N GLN A 9 -0.72 22.08 29.41
CA GLN A 9 0.15 22.84 30.34
C GLN A 9 1.35 22.00 30.83
N ARG A 10 1.17 20.70 31.07
CA ARG A 10 2.26 19.78 31.45
C ARG A 10 3.31 19.60 30.35
N LEU A 11 2.86 19.49 29.09
CA LEU A 11 3.76 19.41 27.95
C LEU A 11 4.59 20.69 27.82
N ILE A 12 3.92 21.84 27.87
CA ILE A 12 4.58 23.16 27.77
C ILE A 12 5.57 23.36 28.92
N TYR A 13 5.23 22.99 30.15
CA TYR A 13 6.15 23.04 31.28
C TYR A 13 7.41 22.18 31.07
N SER A 14 7.27 21.01 30.44
CA SER A 14 8.41 20.14 30.11
C SER A 14 9.31 20.75 29.03
N ILE A 15 8.72 21.46 28.05
CA ILE A 15 9.46 22.21 27.02
C ILE A 15 10.22 23.38 27.66
N LEU A 16 9.55 24.16 28.51
CA LEU A 16 10.16 25.30 29.22
C LEU A 16 11.37 24.85 30.05
N LYS A 17 11.26 23.74 30.79
CA LYS A 17 12.35 23.15 31.56
C LYS A 17 13.52 22.68 30.68
N PHE A 18 13.26 22.23 29.47
CA PHE A 18 14.30 21.89 28.50
C PHE A 18 15.02 23.15 28.00
N LEU A 19 14.27 24.19 27.61
CA LEU A 19 14.83 25.46 27.14
C LEU A 19 15.67 26.16 28.23
N ASP A 20 15.22 26.11 29.49
CA ASP A 20 15.99 26.64 30.63
C ASP A 20 17.34 25.92 30.80
N ARG A 21 17.38 24.58 30.68
CA ARG A 21 18.65 23.83 30.70
C ARG A 21 19.59 24.23 29.56
N GLU A 22 19.05 24.46 28.37
CA GLU A 22 19.84 24.91 27.21
C GLU A 22 20.41 26.32 27.44
N ILE A 23 19.67 27.24 28.05
CA ILE A 23 20.17 28.58 28.42
C ILE A 23 21.36 28.50 29.39
N GLN A 24 21.28 27.57 30.36
CA GLN A 24 22.32 27.32 31.36
C GLN A 24 23.53 26.55 30.81
N ALA A 25 23.44 25.96 29.61
CA ALA A 25 24.56 25.25 29.00
C ALA A 25 25.61 26.24 28.48
N GLU A 26 26.89 25.99 28.83
CA GLU A 26 28.02 26.86 28.46
C GLU A 26 28.30 26.92 26.93
N SER A 27 27.66 26.06 26.13
CA SER A 27 27.85 25.96 24.68
C SER A 27 27.00 26.93 23.86
N VAL A 28 26.09 27.70 24.49
CA VAL A 28 25.15 28.58 23.79
C VAL A 28 25.70 30.01 23.70
N ASN A 29 25.83 30.52 22.46
CA ASN A 29 26.24 31.91 22.21
C ASN A 29 25.14 32.90 22.61
N ALA A 30 25.52 34.16 22.87
CA ALA A 30 24.60 35.19 23.39
C ALA A 30 23.34 35.37 22.52
N GLU A 31 23.49 35.39 21.20
CA GLU A 31 22.37 35.52 20.24
C GLU A 31 21.35 34.36 20.33
N ARG A 32 21.83 33.12 20.50
CA ARG A 32 20.93 31.98 20.71
C ARG A 32 20.27 32.04 22.07
N ARG A 33 20.96 32.51 23.10
CA ARG A 33 20.39 32.67 24.45
C ARG A 33 19.19 33.64 24.42
N GLU A 34 19.36 34.80 23.79
CA GLU A 34 18.28 35.78 23.61
C GLU A 34 17.09 35.18 22.84
N SER A 35 17.37 34.43 21.76
CA SER A 35 16.33 33.76 20.97
C SER A 35 15.54 32.73 21.78
N ILE A 36 16.22 31.98 22.66
CA ILE A 36 15.58 30.99 23.53
C ILE A 36 14.76 31.68 24.63
N GLU A 37 15.26 32.78 25.20
CA GLU A 37 14.52 33.57 26.21
C GLU A 37 13.22 34.15 25.64
N VAL A 38 13.23 34.64 24.39
CA VAL A 38 12.02 35.10 23.70
C VAL A 38 11.04 33.94 23.51
N ALA A 39 11.52 32.75 23.13
CA ALA A 39 10.67 31.57 22.97
C ALA A 39 10.03 31.14 24.31
N VAL A 40 10.78 31.19 25.41
CA VAL A 40 10.29 30.92 26.77
C VAL A 40 9.15 31.88 27.12
N GLN A 41 9.35 33.19 26.96
CA GLN A 41 8.31 34.20 27.28
C GLN A 41 7.04 34.05 26.42
N CYS A 42 7.20 33.72 25.13
CA CYS A 42 6.08 33.45 24.24
C CYS A 42 5.25 32.24 24.73
N LEU A 43 5.92 31.16 25.13
CA LEU A 43 5.27 29.94 25.60
C LEU A 43 4.61 30.12 26.98
N GLU A 44 5.25 30.84 27.90
CA GLU A 44 4.66 31.16 29.21
C GLU A 44 3.37 31.97 29.06
N THR A 45 3.38 32.99 28.19
CA THR A 45 2.23 33.87 27.95
C THR A 45 1.10 33.14 27.22
N ALA A 46 1.41 32.32 26.21
CA ALA A 46 0.39 31.67 25.39
C ALA A 46 -0.39 30.57 26.14
N PHE A 47 0.23 29.95 27.15
CA PHE A 47 -0.33 28.79 27.85
C PHE A 47 -0.62 29.02 29.34
N ASP A 48 -0.35 30.23 29.84
CA ASP A 48 -0.52 30.60 31.25
C ASP A 48 0.25 29.64 32.19
N VAL A 49 1.52 29.40 31.85
CA VAL A 49 2.44 28.52 32.58
C VAL A 49 3.67 29.33 32.97
N SER A 50 4.19 29.17 34.18
CA SER A 50 5.42 29.83 34.63
C SER A 50 6.37 28.84 35.28
N LEU A 51 7.67 28.96 34.97
CA LEU A 51 8.73 28.22 35.67
C LEU A 51 8.99 28.77 37.09
N ALA A 52 8.75 30.08 37.30
CA ALA A 52 9.00 30.75 38.57
C ALA A 52 7.88 30.53 39.60
N ASN A 53 6.63 30.39 39.13
CA ASN A 53 5.46 30.11 39.96
C ASN A 53 4.70 28.87 39.45
N PRO A 54 5.27 27.67 39.59
CA PRO A 54 4.62 26.46 39.11
C PRO A 54 3.34 26.19 39.92
N GLN A 55 2.19 26.10 39.24
CA GLN A 55 0.94 25.70 39.90
C GLN A 55 1.12 24.28 40.48
N ASN A 56 0.78 24.08 41.76
CA ASN A 56 1.10 22.87 42.54
C ASN A 56 0.72 21.53 41.87
N ASP A 57 -0.28 21.52 40.98
CA ASP A 57 -0.72 20.31 40.26
C ASP A 57 0.18 19.92 39.07
N LEU A 58 0.98 20.85 38.52
CA LEU A 58 1.97 20.59 37.46
C LEU A 58 3.26 19.95 38.02
N ILE A 59 3.58 20.22 39.29
CA ILE A 59 4.80 19.74 39.99
C ILE A 59 4.63 18.32 40.51
N ARG A 60 3.41 17.93 40.91
CA ARG A 60 3.14 16.63 41.56
C ARG A 60 3.28 15.41 40.63
N SER A 61 3.41 15.63 39.33
CA SER A 61 3.65 14.56 38.35
C SER A 61 5.09 14.64 37.83
N PRO A 62 5.78 13.51 37.62
CA PRO A 62 7.13 13.53 37.07
C PRO A 62 7.13 14.24 35.71
N THR A 63 7.97 15.29 35.57
CA THR A 63 8.17 15.97 34.28
C THR A 63 8.77 14.98 33.29
N ILE A 64 8.24 14.96 32.08
CA ILE A 64 8.75 14.13 30.99
C ILE A 64 10.10 14.72 30.55
N ASP A 65 11.16 13.91 30.56
CA ASP A 65 12.42 14.30 29.93
C ASP A 65 12.28 14.16 28.42
N LEU A 66 11.99 15.26 27.74
CA LEU A 66 11.78 15.31 26.28
C LEU A 66 12.98 14.78 25.51
N LEU A 67 14.19 14.98 26.03
CA LEU A 67 15.40 14.49 25.38
C LEU A 67 15.49 12.97 25.49
N SER A 68 15.01 12.37 26.58
CA SER A 68 14.93 10.91 26.72
C SER A 68 13.90 10.27 25.79
N LEU A 69 12.78 10.95 25.53
CA LEU A 69 11.75 10.51 24.59
C LEU A 69 12.27 10.50 23.15
N VAL A 70 13.01 11.53 22.75
CA VAL A 70 13.56 11.65 21.39
C VAL A 70 14.82 10.80 21.22
N SER A 71 15.67 10.73 22.25
CA SER A 71 16.92 9.97 22.18
C SER A 71 16.71 8.46 22.27
N ASN A 72 15.49 8.01 22.58
CA ASN A 72 15.10 6.61 22.79
C ASN A 72 16.21 5.80 23.49
N LYS A 73 16.90 6.45 24.43
CA LYS A 73 17.95 5.83 25.24
C LYS A 73 17.24 5.16 26.40
N SER A 74 16.41 4.18 26.07
CA SER A 74 16.12 3.07 26.98
C SER A 74 17.39 2.22 27.09
N SER A 75 18.47 2.85 27.55
CA SER A 75 19.72 2.19 27.85
C SER A 75 19.55 1.61 29.25
N MET A 76 18.80 0.52 29.33
CA MET A 76 19.13 -0.50 30.31
C MET A 76 20.53 -0.95 29.92
N ASN A 77 21.55 -0.33 30.51
CA ASN A 77 22.96 -0.61 30.26
C ASN A 77 23.36 -1.93 30.95
N VAL A 78 22.52 -2.96 30.81
CA VAL A 78 22.80 -4.33 31.19
C VAL A 78 23.39 -5.00 29.95
N PRO A 79 24.63 -5.48 29.99
CA PRO A 79 25.21 -6.23 28.90
C PRO A 79 24.30 -7.42 28.56
N ILE A 80 23.79 -7.48 27.33
CA ILE A 80 22.92 -8.56 26.88
C ILE A 80 23.77 -9.83 26.76
N THR A 81 23.49 -10.81 27.62
CA THR A 81 24.16 -12.11 27.63
C THR A 81 23.71 -12.96 26.45
N ASP A 82 24.52 -13.97 26.09
CA ASP A 82 24.16 -14.88 25.00
C ASP A 82 22.85 -15.64 25.28
N ASP A 83 22.57 -15.98 26.54
CA ASP A 83 21.31 -16.61 26.95
C ASP A 83 20.10 -15.69 26.70
N MET A 84 20.24 -14.38 26.99
CA MET A 84 19.20 -13.39 26.69
C MET A 84 18.98 -13.25 25.19
N ARG A 85 20.04 -13.22 24.37
CA ARG A 85 19.92 -13.18 22.90
C ARG A 85 19.23 -14.44 22.38
N GLN A 86 19.58 -15.62 22.90
CA GLN A 86 18.90 -16.87 22.53
C GLN A 86 17.41 -16.84 22.91
N GLN A 87 17.07 -16.28 24.07
CA GLN A 87 15.68 -16.12 24.48
C GLN A 87 14.92 -15.14 23.58
N ALA A 88 15.51 -13.99 23.24
CA ALA A 88 14.94 -13.04 22.28
C ALA A 88 14.73 -13.70 20.90
N ASP A 89 15.69 -14.51 20.46
CA ASP A 89 15.61 -15.25 19.21
C ASP A 89 14.51 -16.31 19.19
N LYS A 90 14.21 -16.95 20.33
CA LYS A 90 13.04 -17.83 20.45
C LYS A 90 11.74 -17.05 20.21
N PHE A 91 11.60 -15.87 20.79
CA PHE A 91 10.44 -15.00 20.55
C PHE A 91 10.36 -14.52 19.10
N LYS A 92 11.48 -14.12 18.48
CA LYS A 92 11.52 -13.84 17.03
C LYS A 92 11.03 -15.03 16.21
N ASN A 93 11.51 -16.24 16.49
CA ASN A 93 11.12 -17.44 15.74
C ASN A 93 9.64 -17.77 15.94
N GLN A 94 9.11 -17.59 17.15
CA GLN A 94 7.68 -17.71 17.43
C GLN A 94 6.87 -16.67 16.64
N GLY A 95 7.33 -15.42 16.58
CA GLY A 95 6.69 -14.38 15.76
C GLY A 95 6.69 -14.75 14.27
N ASN A 96 7.79 -15.28 13.75
CA ASN A 96 7.87 -15.76 12.37
C ASN A 96 6.87 -16.90 12.11
N GLU A 97 6.68 -17.80 13.06
CA GLU A 97 5.73 -18.90 12.95
C GLU A 97 4.28 -18.40 12.96
N PHE A 98 3.96 -17.42 13.80
CA PHE A 98 2.66 -16.74 13.75
C PHE A 98 2.42 -16.01 12.42
N VAL A 99 3.45 -15.38 11.83
CA VAL A 99 3.35 -14.78 10.49
C VAL A 99 3.01 -15.83 9.42
N LYS A 100 3.61 -17.02 9.46
CA LYS A 100 3.26 -18.11 8.52
C LYS A 100 1.82 -18.58 8.67
N GLN A 101 1.28 -18.50 9.88
CA GLN A 101 -0.13 -18.80 10.19
C GLN A 101 -1.06 -17.60 9.98
N GLU A 102 -0.56 -16.49 9.42
CA GLU A 102 -1.28 -15.22 9.23
C GLU A 102 -1.84 -14.59 10.52
N LYS A 103 -1.32 -15.01 11.68
CA LYS A 103 -1.66 -14.50 13.02
C LYS A 103 -0.81 -13.28 13.36
N TYR A 104 -1.05 -12.19 12.66
CA TYR A 104 -0.15 -11.02 12.70
C TYR A 104 -0.13 -10.30 14.06
N LYS A 105 -1.24 -10.31 14.83
CA LYS A 105 -1.26 -9.67 16.15
C LYS A 105 -0.40 -10.44 17.16
N GLU A 106 -0.51 -11.76 17.17
CA GLU A 106 0.32 -12.64 18.00
C GLU A 106 1.80 -12.57 17.59
N ALA A 107 2.06 -12.39 16.28
CA ALA A 107 3.42 -12.12 15.81
C ALA A 107 3.98 -10.80 16.37
N LEU A 108 3.18 -9.73 16.41
CA LEU A 108 3.60 -8.46 17.00
C LEU A 108 3.96 -8.61 18.49
N GLU A 109 3.16 -9.33 19.27
CA GLU A 109 3.45 -9.58 20.70
C GLU A 109 4.75 -10.38 20.88
N ALA A 110 5.00 -11.36 20.03
CA ALA A 110 6.24 -12.12 20.06
C ALA A 110 7.46 -11.25 19.70
N TYR A 111 7.37 -10.41 18.66
CA TYR A 111 8.45 -9.48 18.33
C TYR A 111 8.66 -8.40 19.40
N ASN A 112 7.58 -7.92 20.04
CA ASN A 112 7.67 -7.01 21.19
C ASN A 112 8.46 -7.65 22.34
N SER A 113 8.19 -8.92 22.63
CA SER A 113 8.92 -9.68 23.65
C SER A 113 10.39 -9.85 23.30
N ALA A 114 10.74 -10.08 22.03
CA ALA A 114 12.13 -10.12 21.57
C ALA A 114 12.83 -8.76 21.75
N ILE A 115 12.17 -7.66 21.36
CA ILE A 115 12.69 -6.29 21.45
C ILE A 115 12.87 -5.84 22.91
N GLN A 116 11.99 -6.25 23.82
CA GLN A 116 12.14 -5.95 25.25
C GLN A 116 13.41 -6.57 25.85
N ILE A 117 13.83 -7.73 25.33
CA ILE A 117 15.04 -8.43 25.80
C ILE A 117 16.29 -7.87 25.11
N ASP A 118 16.24 -7.71 23.79
CA ASP A 118 17.32 -7.16 22.99
C ASP A 118 16.80 -6.06 22.04
N PRO A 119 16.81 -4.79 22.50
CA PRO A 119 16.29 -3.67 21.73
C PRO A 119 17.23 -3.20 20.61
N ASN A 120 18.44 -3.75 20.51
CA ASN A 120 19.47 -3.34 19.55
C ASN A 120 19.65 -4.34 18.41
N ASN A 121 18.63 -5.15 18.12
CA ASN A 121 18.65 -6.10 17.01
C ASN A 121 17.73 -5.64 15.87
N ALA A 122 18.34 -5.25 14.75
CA ALA A 122 17.65 -4.74 13.56
C ALA A 122 16.60 -5.73 13.00
N ILE A 123 16.88 -7.04 13.09
CA ILE A 123 16.02 -8.08 12.54
C ILE A 123 14.63 -8.07 13.19
N TYR A 124 14.55 -7.83 14.49
CA TYR A 124 13.28 -7.86 15.22
C TYR A 124 12.34 -6.76 14.75
N TYR A 125 12.84 -5.53 14.62
CA TYR A 125 12.06 -4.41 14.09
C TYR A 125 11.67 -4.64 12.62
N CYS A 126 12.58 -5.10 11.77
CA CYS A 126 12.26 -5.39 10.37
C CYS A 126 11.17 -6.49 10.21
N ASN A 127 11.16 -7.48 11.10
CA ASN A 127 10.13 -8.52 11.10
C ASN A 127 8.80 -8.00 11.67
N ARG A 128 8.85 -7.16 12.72
CA ARG A 128 7.66 -6.49 13.28
C ARG A 128 7.03 -5.53 12.27
N ALA A 129 7.83 -4.78 11.52
CA ALA A 129 7.37 -3.95 10.40
C ALA A 129 6.57 -4.75 9.35
N ALA A 130 7.00 -5.98 9.07
CA ALA A 130 6.27 -6.87 8.17
C ALA A 130 4.87 -7.19 8.66
N ALA A 131 4.75 -7.53 9.95
CA ALA A 131 3.48 -7.86 10.58
C ALA A 131 2.58 -6.61 10.69
N HIS A 132 3.13 -5.44 11.02
CA HIS A 132 2.40 -4.17 11.00
C HIS A 132 1.83 -3.85 9.61
N ASN A 133 2.64 -3.98 8.56
CA ASN A 133 2.18 -3.73 7.19
C ASN A 133 1.07 -4.70 6.76
N LYS A 134 1.12 -5.97 7.17
CA LYS A 134 0.03 -6.94 6.93
C LYS A 134 -1.28 -6.57 7.63
N LEU A 135 -1.22 -5.78 8.69
CA LEU A 135 -2.38 -5.23 9.39
C LEU A 135 -2.78 -3.82 8.91
N ASN A 136 -2.15 -3.30 7.85
CA ASN A 136 -2.29 -1.92 7.36
C ASN A 136 -1.88 -0.84 8.38
N ASN A 137 -1.08 -1.21 9.38
CA ASN A 137 -0.51 -0.29 10.37
C ASN A 137 0.76 0.37 9.80
N ASN A 138 0.60 1.14 8.72
CA ASN A 138 1.72 1.61 7.90
C ASN A 138 2.66 2.58 8.64
N GLU A 139 2.15 3.43 9.54
CA GLU A 139 2.97 4.35 10.32
C GLU A 139 3.93 3.61 11.27
N GLN A 140 3.41 2.61 12.00
CA GLN A 140 4.21 1.78 12.89
C GLN A 140 5.22 0.94 12.09
N ALA A 141 4.82 0.43 10.92
CA ALA A 141 5.72 -0.30 10.03
C ALA A 141 6.88 0.57 9.53
N LEU A 142 6.62 1.84 9.15
CA LEU A 142 7.66 2.79 8.76
C LEU A 142 8.63 3.07 9.92
N ASN A 143 8.10 3.33 11.12
CA ASN A 143 8.93 3.58 12.31
C ASN A 143 9.86 2.39 12.59
N ASP A 144 9.34 1.17 12.55
CA ASP A 144 10.13 -0.04 12.73
C ASP A 144 11.20 -0.23 11.64
N CYS A 145 10.89 0.08 10.38
CA CYS A 145 11.89 0.07 9.30
C CYS A 145 13.02 1.08 9.58
N PHE A 146 12.69 2.32 9.97
CA PHE A 146 13.71 3.32 10.31
C PHE A 146 14.54 2.91 11.52
N ARG A 147 13.90 2.33 12.54
CA ARG A 147 14.59 1.84 13.74
C ARG A 147 15.54 0.69 13.41
N SER A 148 15.11 -0.22 12.54
CA SER A 148 15.98 -1.28 12.01
C SER A 148 17.19 -0.71 11.27
N ILE A 149 17.01 0.33 10.45
CA ILE A 149 18.07 0.96 9.66
C ILE A 149 19.05 1.74 10.56
N GLU A 150 18.56 2.37 11.63
CA GLU A 150 19.42 3.06 12.59
C GLU A 150 20.30 2.08 13.38
N ILE A 151 19.77 0.90 13.69
CA ILE A 151 20.54 -0.17 14.35
C ILE A 151 21.56 -0.79 13.38
N ASP A 152 21.14 -1.12 12.16
CA ASP A 152 22.00 -1.68 11.12
C ASP A 152 21.68 -1.07 9.76
N SER A 153 22.49 -0.10 9.34
CA SER A 153 22.35 0.60 8.06
C SER A 153 22.70 -0.27 6.85
N ASN A 154 23.26 -1.46 7.05
CA ASN A 154 23.61 -2.41 5.99
C ASN A 154 22.58 -3.54 5.85
N TYR A 155 21.50 -3.53 6.64
CA TYR A 155 20.48 -4.55 6.57
C TYR A 155 19.52 -4.32 5.38
N SER A 156 19.87 -4.88 4.22
CA SER A 156 19.15 -4.77 2.93
C SER A 156 17.63 -4.98 3.06
N LYS A 157 17.21 -5.97 3.87
CA LYS A 157 15.80 -6.33 4.06
C LYS A 157 14.96 -5.22 4.68
N ALA A 158 15.55 -4.37 5.52
CA ALA A 158 14.84 -3.23 6.11
C ALA A 158 14.46 -2.20 5.03
N TYR A 159 15.38 -1.90 4.11
CA TYR A 159 15.11 -1.05 2.95
C TYR A 159 14.13 -1.68 1.97
N GLY A 160 14.24 -2.99 1.72
CA GLY A 160 13.27 -3.72 0.91
C GLY A 160 11.85 -3.66 1.49
N ARG A 161 11.73 -3.76 2.82
CA ARG A 161 10.44 -3.62 3.53
C ARG A 161 9.91 -2.19 3.45
N LEU A 162 10.79 -1.20 3.61
CA LEU A 162 10.45 0.22 3.47
C LEU A 162 9.85 0.51 2.08
N GLY A 163 10.44 -0.06 1.02
CA GLY A 163 9.91 0.05 -0.34
C GLY A 163 8.50 -0.54 -0.49
N VAL A 164 8.23 -1.71 0.12
CA VAL A 164 6.88 -2.33 0.10
C VAL A 164 5.85 -1.42 0.79
N ILE A 165 6.21 -0.85 1.95
CA ILE A 165 5.30 0.02 2.71
C ILE A 165 5.04 1.31 1.93
N TYR A 166 6.06 1.91 1.32
CA TYR A 166 5.87 3.10 0.49
C TYR A 166 4.98 2.84 -0.73
N LEU A 167 5.12 1.70 -1.39
CA LEU A 167 4.20 1.31 -2.47
C LEU A 167 2.75 1.15 -1.98
N SER A 168 2.53 0.63 -0.77
CA SER A 168 1.19 0.54 -0.18
C SER A 168 0.58 1.91 0.18
N LEU A 169 1.43 2.94 0.28
CA LEU A 169 1.05 4.34 0.52
C LEU A 169 1.05 5.18 -0.77
N ASP A 170 1.21 4.54 -1.93
CA ASP A 170 1.34 5.19 -3.26
C ASP A 170 2.53 6.17 -3.38
N LYS A 171 3.53 6.02 -2.52
CA LYS A 171 4.77 6.81 -2.51
C LYS A 171 5.83 6.17 -3.39
N VAL A 172 5.60 6.20 -4.70
CA VAL A 172 6.40 5.42 -5.68
C VAL A 172 7.85 5.91 -5.76
N HIS A 173 8.10 7.22 -5.62
CA HIS A 173 9.46 7.77 -5.63
C HIS A 173 10.27 7.29 -4.42
N GLU A 174 9.71 7.40 -3.22
CA GLU A 174 10.36 6.95 -1.99
C GLU A 174 10.56 5.44 -1.97
N ALA A 175 9.63 4.68 -2.57
CA ALA A 175 9.79 3.25 -2.76
C ALA A 175 10.98 2.90 -3.67
N LEU A 176 11.11 3.61 -4.80
CA LEU A 176 12.22 3.42 -5.75
C LEU A 176 13.57 3.65 -5.07
N ASP A 177 13.71 4.73 -4.29
CA ASP A 177 14.94 5.05 -3.56
C ASP A 177 15.27 3.97 -2.52
N ALA A 178 14.26 3.50 -1.78
CA ALA A 178 14.43 2.42 -0.81
C ALA A 178 14.89 1.12 -1.50
N TYR A 179 14.27 0.72 -2.61
CA TYR A 179 14.68 -0.48 -3.34
C TYR A 179 16.06 -0.36 -3.99
N ARG A 180 16.45 0.83 -4.48
CA ARG A 180 17.82 1.08 -4.98
C ARG A 180 18.85 0.92 -3.87
N LYS A 181 18.55 1.43 -2.68
CA LYS A 181 19.43 1.23 -1.52
C LYS A 181 19.52 -0.25 -1.14
N ALA A 182 18.39 -0.97 -1.10
CA ALA A 182 18.37 -2.42 -0.86
C ALA A 182 19.19 -3.20 -1.89
N HIS A 183 19.04 -2.86 -3.18
CA HIS A 183 19.78 -3.48 -4.28
C HIS A 183 21.29 -3.19 -4.22
N THR A 184 21.68 -1.98 -3.80
CA THR A 184 23.10 -1.64 -3.60
C THR A 184 23.73 -2.51 -2.52
N LEU A 185 22.99 -2.80 -1.44
CA LEU A 185 23.45 -3.65 -0.33
C LEU A 185 23.45 -5.13 -0.70
N GLU A 186 22.51 -5.58 -1.52
CA GLU A 186 22.37 -6.98 -1.96
C GLU A 186 22.10 -7.10 -3.47
N PRO A 187 23.13 -6.95 -4.32
CA PRO A 187 22.95 -6.90 -5.78
C PRO A 187 22.46 -8.21 -6.41
N ALA A 188 22.71 -9.34 -5.72
CA ALA A 188 22.29 -10.67 -6.16
C ALA A 188 20.78 -10.93 -5.96
N ASN A 189 20.07 -10.07 -5.22
CA ASN A 189 18.64 -10.25 -4.96
C ASN A 189 17.80 -9.70 -6.11
N ASP A 190 17.34 -10.60 -6.99
CA ASP A 190 16.58 -10.22 -8.18
C ASP A 190 15.21 -9.60 -7.86
N ASN A 191 14.64 -9.87 -6.68
CA ASN A 191 13.37 -9.25 -6.26
C ASN A 191 13.50 -7.72 -6.17
N TYR A 192 14.66 -7.20 -5.75
CA TYR A 192 14.88 -5.75 -5.70
C TYR A 192 14.96 -5.15 -7.10
N LYS A 193 15.60 -5.83 -8.07
CA LYS A 193 15.61 -5.38 -9.47
C LYS A 193 14.21 -5.33 -10.06
N GLN A 194 13.41 -6.36 -9.81
CA GLN A 194 12.01 -6.40 -10.25
C GLN A 194 11.18 -5.27 -9.61
N SER A 195 11.39 -5.02 -8.31
CA SER A 195 10.68 -3.95 -7.59
C SER A 195 11.08 -2.55 -8.05
N ILE A 196 12.36 -2.33 -8.37
CA ILE A 196 12.86 -1.09 -9.00
C ILE A 196 12.17 -0.88 -10.35
N LYS A 197 12.16 -1.89 -11.21
CA LYS A 197 11.53 -1.82 -12.52
C LYS A 197 10.03 -1.52 -12.42
N LEU A 198 9.33 -2.18 -11.49
CA LEU A 198 7.93 -1.91 -11.20
C LEU A 198 7.70 -0.43 -10.82
N CYS A 199 8.56 0.15 -9.99
CA CYS A 199 8.45 1.56 -9.62
C CYS A 199 8.70 2.48 -10.83
N GLU A 200 9.73 2.20 -11.63
CA GLU A 200 10.05 2.97 -12.83
C GLU A 200 8.91 2.93 -13.86
N ASP A 201 8.32 1.75 -14.10
CA ASP A 201 7.18 1.58 -15.01
C ASP A 201 5.95 2.37 -14.53
N ARG A 202 5.67 2.39 -13.21
CA ARG A 202 4.58 3.19 -12.63
C ARG A 202 4.79 4.70 -12.81
N LEU A 203 6.02 5.18 -12.59
CA LEU A 203 6.36 6.59 -12.76
C LEU A 203 6.26 7.01 -14.24
N ASN A 204 6.74 6.16 -15.15
CA ASN A 204 6.65 6.40 -16.59
C ASN A 204 5.19 6.36 -17.09
N GLY A 205 4.39 5.42 -16.60
CA GLY A 205 2.96 5.33 -16.92
C GLY A 205 2.16 6.56 -16.45
N ALA A 206 2.46 7.06 -15.26
CA ALA A 206 1.87 8.30 -14.75
C ALA A 206 2.26 9.52 -15.61
N ALA A 207 3.53 9.61 -16.03
CA ALA A 207 4.01 10.68 -16.89
C ALA A 207 3.40 10.62 -18.31
N ALA A 208 3.17 9.41 -18.84
CA ALA A 208 2.50 9.22 -20.12
C ALA A 208 1.01 9.63 -20.06
N ALA A 209 0.32 9.31 -18.95
CA ALA A 209 -1.06 9.72 -18.72
C ALA A 209 -1.20 11.25 -18.56
N SER A 210 -0.26 11.90 -17.87
CA SER A 210 -0.26 13.37 -17.75
C SER A 210 0.05 14.08 -19.07
N ASN A 211 0.92 13.52 -19.92
CA ASN A 211 1.27 14.09 -21.22
C ASN A 211 0.23 13.80 -22.32
N ALA A 212 -0.69 12.86 -22.10
CA ALA A 212 -1.76 12.52 -23.03
C ALA A 212 -3.05 13.36 -22.83
N MET A 213 -3.10 14.26 -21.84
CA MET A 213 -4.25 15.16 -21.67
C MET A 213 -4.15 16.35 -22.65
N PRO A 214 -5.09 16.50 -23.61
CA PRO A 214 -5.10 17.65 -24.49
C PRO A 214 -5.44 18.90 -23.69
N SER A 215 -4.68 19.98 -23.88
CA SER A 215 -4.97 21.30 -23.32
C SER A 215 -6.26 21.84 -23.93
N GLY A 216 -7.42 21.51 -23.35
CA GLY A 216 -8.71 21.99 -23.86
C GLY A 216 -9.97 21.29 -23.35
N VAL A 217 -9.91 20.41 -22.35
CA VAL A 217 -11.10 19.70 -21.87
C VAL A 217 -11.82 20.51 -20.78
N PRO A 218 -13.14 20.78 -20.90
CA PRO A 218 -13.88 21.57 -19.91
C PRO A 218 -13.95 20.85 -18.54
N PRO A 219 -14.09 21.61 -17.43
CA PRO A 219 -13.99 21.07 -16.06
C PRO A 219 -14.94 19.91 -15.75
N ASN A 220 -16.09 19.86 -16.42
CA ASN A 220 -17.13 18.86 -16.19
C ASN A 220 -16.82 17.48 -16.83
N LEU A 221 -15.80 17.39 -17.70
CA LEU A 221 -15.35 16.10 -18.25
C LEU A 221 -14.18 15.51 -17.44
N SER A 222 -13.42 16.35 -16.71
CA SER A 222 -12.34 15.89 -15.83
C SER A 222 -12.87 15.13 -14.63
N SER A 223 -14.04 15.52 -14.10
CA SER A 223 -14.75 14.76 -13.05
C SER A 223 -15.29 13.42 -13.55
N MET A 224 -15.74 13.35 -14.81
CA MET A 224 -16.21 12.11 -15.43
C MET A 224 -15.06 11.15 -15.76
N PHE A 225 -13.90 11.68 -16.20
CA PHE A 225 -12.70 10.88 -16.45
C PHE A 225 -12.08 10.37 -15.13
N GLY A 226 -12.06 11.19 -14.08
CA GLY A 226 -11.67 10.76 -12.72
C GLY A 226 -12.57 9.67 -12.15
N SER A 227 -13.88 9.71 -12.46
CA SER A 227 -14.84 8.69 -12.00
C SER A 227 -14.81 7.39 -12.80
N LEU A 228 -14.29 7.40 -14.03
CA LEU A 228 -14.13 6.20 -14.87
C LEU A 228 -12.77 5.50 -14.68
N LEU A 229 -11.75 6.24 -14.20
CA LEU A 229 -10.39 5.76 -13.98
C LEU A 229 -10.01 5.53 -12.50
N GLY A 230 -11.01 5.50 -11.61
CA GLY A 230 -10.82 4.99 -10.25
C GLY A 230 -10.42 6.00 -9.17
N GLY A 231 -10.82 7.27 -9.29
CA GLY A 231 -10.63 8.28 -8.25
C GLY A 231 -11.94 8.64 -7.53
N GLY A 232 -12.26 7.96 -6.44
CA GLY A 232 -13.34 8.39 -5.52
C GLY A 232 -14.16 7.21 -4.98
N GLY A 233 -13.98 6.87 -3.70
CA GLY A 233 -14.46 5.62 -3.11
C GLY A 233 -15.98 5.46 -3.05
N ALA A 234 -16.43 4.22 -3.27
CA ALA A 234 -17.46 3.50 -2.51
C ALA A 234 -17.75 2.15 -3.19
N ALA A 235 -17.84 1.10 -2.38
CA ALA A 235 -18.52 -0.17 -2.65
C ALA A 235 -17.90 -1.12 -3.69
N GLY A 236 -17.74 -2.38 -3.27
CA GLY A 236 -17.11 -3.44 -4.06
C GLY A 236 -17.92 -3.94 -5.25
N GLY A 237 -17.26 -4.73 -6.08
CA GLY A 237 -17.88 -5.41 -7.22
C GLY A 237 -16.85 -6.09 -8.09
N ALA A 238 -17.08 -7.36 -8.38
CA ALA A 238 -16.17 -8.28 -9.04
C ALA A 238 -15.88 -7.95 -10.52
N GLY A 239 -14.66 -8.31 -10.95
CA GLY A 239 -14.42 -9.02 -12.21
C GLY A 239 -14.85 -8.34 -13.51
N GLY A 240 -14.03 -7.43 -14.03
CA GLY A 240 -14.00 -7.09 -15.45
C GLY A 240 -12.55 -7.16 -15.95
N PRO A 241 -12.27 -7.71 -17.15
CA PRO A 241 -10.92 -7.71 -17.70
C PRO A 241 -10.49 -6.25 -17.97
N ASP A 242 -9.32 -5.88 -17.46
CA ASP A 242 -8.68 -4.57 -17.62
C ASP A 242 -8.67 -4.14 -19.09
N MET A 243 -9.62 -3.29 -19.49
CA MET A 243 -9.70 -2.71 -20.84
C MET A 243 -8.42 -1.92 -21.18
N MET A 244 -7.73 -1.39 -20.16
CA MET A 244 -6.45 -0.71 -20.30
C MET A 244 -5.30 -1.66 -20.67
N SER A 245 -5.35 -2.92 -20.22
CA SER A 245 -4.37 -3.95 -20.60
C SER A 245 -4.56 -4.43 -22.04
N LEU A 246 -5.82 -4.49 -22.51
CA LEU A 246 -6.16 -4.84 -23.89
C LEU A 246 -5.73 -3.75 -24.87
N LEU A 247 -5.95 -2.48 -24.56
CA LEU A 247 -5.54 -1.34 -25.39
C LEU A 247 -4.02 -1.15 -25.45
N SER A 248 -3.28 -1.57 -24.42
CA SER A 248 -1.82 -1.54 -24.40
C SER A 248 -1.15 -2.69 -25.16
N ASN A 249 -1.91 -3.71 -25.62
CA ASN A 249 -1.34 -4.88 -26.28
C ASN A 249 -1.05 -4.59 -27.76
N PRO A 250 0.22 -4.56 -28.20
CA PRO A 250 0.58 -4.24 -29.58
C PRO A 250 0.03 -5.25 -30.60
N ALA A 251 -0.13 -6.52 -30.21
CA ALA A 251 -0.73 -7.54 -31.05
C ALA A 251 -2.23 -7.29 -31.28
N LEU A 252 -2.93 -6.81 -30.25
CA LEU A 252 -4.35 -6.44 -30.35
C LEU A 252 -4.52 -5.17 -31.18
N MET A 253 -3.63 -4.18 -31.02
CA MET A 253 -3.64 -2.96 -31.83
C MET A 253 -3.38 -3.25 -33.31
N ASN A 254 -2.44 -4.16 -33.62
CA ASN A 254 -2.18 -4.61 -34.98
C ASN A 254 -3.37 -5.40 -35.56
N MET A 255 -3.99 -6.27 -34.76
CA MET A 255 -5.19 -7.02 -35.16
C MET A 255 -6.40 -6.09 -35.39
N ALA A 256 -6.62 -5.12 -34.50
CA ALA A 256 -7.66 -4.11 -34.63
C ALA A 256 -7.41 -3.23 -35.88
N SER A 257 -6.15 -2.88 -36.16
CA SER A 257 -5.79 -2.13 -37.37
C SER A 257 -6.07 -2.91 -38.65
N GLN A 258 -5.80 -4.23 -38.68
CA GLN A 258 -6.14 -5.10 -39.81
C GLN A 258 -7.66 -5.28 -39.96
N PHE A 259 -8.38 -5.32 -38.85
CA PHE A 259 -9.84 -5.42 -38.85
C PHE A 259 -10.50 -4.13 -39.36
N VAL A 260 -10.00 -2.96 -38.96
CA VAL A 260 -10.44 -1.63 -39.44
C VAL A 260 -10.09 -1.40 -40.91
N GLN A 261 -9.01 -2.01 -41.40
CA GLN A 261 -8.62 -1.96 -42.81
C GLN A 261 -9.44 -2.92 -43.70
N ASN A 262 -10.28 -3.78 -43.12
CA ASN A 262 -11.13 -4.68 -43.89
C ASN A 262 -12.32 -3.90 -44.51
N PRO A 263 -12.49 -3.89 -45.85
CA PRO A 263 -13.56 -3.14 -46.52
C PRO A 263 -14.97 -3.55 -46.07
N GLN A 264 -15.15 -4.82 -45.66
CA GLN A 264 -16.43 -5.32 -45.16
C GLN A 264 -16.77 -4.76 -43.77
N VAL A 265 -15.76 -4.51 -42.93
CA VAL A 265 -15.91 -3.94 -41.60
C VAL A 265 -16.13 -2.43 -41.68
N GLN A 266 -15.47 -1.73 -42.61
CA GLN A 266 -15.73 -0.31 -42.86
C GLN A 266 -17.18 -0.06 -43.30
N GLY A 267 -17.76 -0.92 -44.13
CA GLY A 267 -19.17 -0.83 -44.51
C GLY A 267 -20.15 -1.08 -43.35
N LEU A 268 -19.81 -1.96 -42.41
CA LEU A 268 -20.59 -2.18 -41.20
C LEU A 268 -20.49 -0.97 -40.26
N MET A 269 -19.29 -0.45 -40.05
CA MET A 269 -19.03 0.68 -39.16
C MET A 269 -19.67 1.97 -39.70
N ALA A 270 -19.66 2.18 -41.02
CA ALA A 270 -20.35 3.29 -41.66
C ALA A 270 -21.87 3.21 -41.47
N ASN A 271 -22.49 2.03 -41.62
CA ASN A 271 -23.93 1.85 -41.38
C ASN A 271 -24.31 2.04 -39.91
N LEU A 272 -23.44 1.61 -38.99
CA LEU A 272 -23.66 1.72 -37.54
C LEU A 272 -23.49 3.16 -37.05
N VAL A 273 -22.46 3.86 -37.54
CA VAL A 273 -22.24 5.29 -37.28
C VAL A 273 -23.36 6.12 -37.89
N THR A 274 -23.82 5.82 -39.11
CA THR A 274 -24.95 6.54 -39.74
C THR A 274 -26.25 6.36 -38.95
N ASN A 275 -26.49 5.16 -38.39
CA ASN A 275 -27.65 4.90 -37.52
C ASN A 275 -27.50 5.49 -36.10
N LEU A 276 -26.29 5.80 -35.64
CA LEU A 276 -26.01 6.45 -34.35
C LEU A 276 -25.93 7.98 -34.45
N SER A 277 -25.56 8.51 -35.62
CA SER A 277 -25.48 9.95 -35.91
C SER A 277 -26.78 10.48 -36.52
N GLY A 278 -27.73 9.61 -36.84
CA GLY A 278 -29.09 9.94 -37.25
C GLY A 278 -29.95 10.31 -36.04
N GLN A 279 -30.54 11.49 -36.13
CA GLN A 279 -31.39 12.15 -35.14
C GLN A 279 -32.56 11.26 -34.66
N GLU A 280 -32.91 11.46 -33.38
CA GLU A 280 -34.01 10.86 -32.60
C GLU A 280 -33.72 9.52 -31.90
N GLY A 281 -33.88 9.54 -30.56
CA GLY A 281 -33.62 8.42 -29.68
C GLY A 281 -34.44 7.20 -30.05
N GLY A 282 -33.78 6.20 -30.64
CA GLY A 282 -34.34 4.89 -30.92
C GLY A 282 -33.44 3.82 -30.32
N GLN A 283 -34.01 2.97 -29.46
CA GLN A 283 -33.40 1.70 -29.07
C GLN A 283 -32.77 1.06 -30.31
N VAL A 284 -31.48 0.71 -30.24
CA VAL A 284 -30.85 -0.15 -31.23
C VAL A 284 -31.70 -1.42 -31.31
N GLY A 285 -32.51 -1.55 -32.36
CA GLY A 285 -33.44 -2.65 -32.51
C GLY A 285 -32.67 -3.96 -32.43
N LEU A 286 -33.11 -4.87 -31.56
CA LEU A 286 -32.51 -6.20 -31.39
C LEU A 286 -32.36 -6.92 -32.75
N GLU A 287 -33.25 -6.62 -33.69
CA GLU A 287 -33.22 -7.10 -35.07
C GLU A 287 -32.02 -6.59 -35.88
N THR A 288 -31.62 -5.32 -35.71
CA THR A 288 -30.41 -4.76 -36.31
C THR A 288 -29.16 -5.41 -35.72
N LEU A 289 -29.15 -5.66 -34.42
CA LEU A 289 -28.07 -6.41 -33.75
C LEU A 289 -28.01 -7.86 -34.24
N LEU A 290 -29.16 -8.52 -34.42
CA LEU A 290 -29.26 -9.89 -34.89
C LEU A 290 -28.77 -10.02 -36.34
N GLN A 291 -29.17 -9.10 -37.21
CA GLN A 291 -28.78 -9.07 -38.61
C GLN A 291 -27.30 -8.73 -38.77
N THR A 292 -26.78 -7.82 -37.93
CA THR A 292 -25.35 -7.50 -37.85
C THR A 292 -24.56 -8.71 -37.38
N GLY A 293 -25.05 -9.43 -36.36
CA GLY A 293 -24.47 -10.66 -35.84
C GLY A 293 -24.42 -11.78 -36.89
N GLN A 294 -25.49 -11.98 -37.66
CA GLN A 294 -25.52 -12.97 -38.74
C GLN A 294 -24.54 -12.66 -39.87
N ARG A 295 -24.38 -11.38 -40.26
CA ARG A 295 -23.40 -10.97 -41.27
C ARG A 295 -21.97 -11.13 -40.77
N MET A 296 -21.72 -10.80 -39.50
CA MET A 296 -20.41 -10.95 -38.86
C MET A 296 -20.04 -12.43 -38.72
N ALA A 297 -21.00 -13.30 -38.35
CA ALA A 297 -20.80 -14.75 -38.30
C ALA A 297 -20.47 -15.34 -39.69
N GLY A 298 -21.15 -14.87 -40.74
CA GLY A 298 -20.84 -15.26 -42.13
C GLY A 298 -19.41 -14.88 -42.55
N ALA A 299 -19.00 -13.63 -42.29
CA ALA A 299 -17.65 -13.16 -42.61
C ALA A 299 -16.55 -13.87 -41.81
N LEU A 300 -16.81 -14.19 -40.53
CA LEU A 300 -15.92 -14.97 -39.68
C LEU A 300 -15.77 -16.41 -40.19
N SER A 301 -16.86 -17.03 -40.66
CA SER A 301 -16.83 -18.41 -41.18
C SER A 301 -16.05 -18.56 -42.48
N ALA A 302 -16.09 -17.54 -43.35
CA ALA A 302 -15.41 -17.57 -44.64
C ALA A 302 -13.90 -17.31 -44.51
N ASN A 303 -13.49 -16.44 -43.58
CA ASN A 303 -12.10 -16.00 -43.48
C ASN A 303 -11.30 -16.68 -42.37
N ASN A 304 -11.94 -17.23 -41.33
CA ASN A 304 -11.27 -17.83 -40.18
C ASN A 304 -12.00 -19.08 -39.65
N PRO A 305 -12.00 -20.19 -40.41
CA PRO A 305 -12.68 -21.43 -40.02
C PRO A 305 -12.10 -22.05 -38.74
N GLU A 306 -10.80 -21.90 -38.48
CA GLU A 306 -10.16 -22.39 -37.24
C GLU A 306 -10.65 -21.66 -35.98
N LEU A 307 -10.94 -20.37 -36.10
CA LEU A 307 -11.45 -19.58 -34.98
C LEU A 307 -12.87 -20.05 -34.59
N ILE A 308 -13.70 -20.39 -35.56
CA ILE A 308 -15.03 -20.97 -35.30
C ILE A 308 -14.93 -22.35 -34.65
N GLU A 309 -14.02 -23.20 -35.09
CA GLU A 309 -13.84 -24.53 -34.51
C GLU A 309 -13.26 -24.46 -33.07
N SER A 310 -12.43 -23.44 -32.79
CA SER A 310 -11.94 -23.17 -31.44
C SER A 310 -13.02 -22.61 -30.50
N LEU A 311 -13.88 -21.73 -30.99
CA LEU A 311 -15.05 -21.22 -30.26
C LEU A 311 -16.08 -22.33 -30.01
N ARG A 312 -16.31 -23.20 -30.99
CA ARG A 312 -17.19 -24.38 -30.86
C ARG A 312 -16.68 -25.34 -29.80
N ARG A 313 -15.36 -25.61 -29.78
CA ARG A 313 -14.72 -26.42 -28.73
C ARG A 313 -14.83 -25.76 -27.35
N ASN A 314 -14.62 -24.46 -27.25
CA ASN A 314 -14.71 -23.75 -25.97
C ASN A 314 -16.15 -23.69 -25.42
N ILE A 315 -17.14 -23.48 -26.28
CA ILE A 315 -18.56 -23.47 -25.87
C ILE A 315 -19.01 -24.91 -25.52
N GLY A 316 -18.58 -25.92 -26.27
CA GLY A 316 -18.83 -27.33 -25.94
C GLY A 316 -18.24 -27.74 -24.58
N ASN A 317 -17.02 -27.31 -24.29
CA ASN A 317 -16.36 -27.56 -23.01
C ASN A 317 -17.04 -26.81 -21.84
N ALA A 318 -17.54 -25.59 -22.07
CA ALA A 318 -18.29 -24.84 -21.05
C ALA A 318 -19.63 -25.52 -20.69
N THR A 319 -20.27 -26.22 -21.63
CA THR A 319 -21.48 -27.01 -21.34
C THR A 319 -21.22 -28.34 -20.65
N GLN A 320 -20.01 -28.91 -20.76
CA GLN A 320 -19.61 -30.15 -20.08
C GLN A 320 -19.14 -29.89 -18.64
N GLN A 321 -18.35 -28.85 -18.40
CA GLN A 321 -17.93 -28.44 -17.05
C GLN A 321 -19.11 -28.07 -16.13
N ASN A 322 -20.25 -27.64 -16.70
CA ASN A 322 -21.45 -27.35 -15.92
C ASN A 322 -22.34 -28.58 -15.63
N ARG A 323 -22.08 -29.73 -16.26
CA ARG A 323 -22.74 -31.01 -15.91
C ARG A 323 -21.96 -31.79 -14.85
N ASP A 324 -20.63 -31.71 -14.89
CA ASP A 324 -19.77 -32.42 -13.92
C ASP A 324 -19.81 -31.78 -12.52
N ASN A 325 -20.15 -30.48 -12.43
CA ASN A 325 -20.30 -29.75 -11.17
C ASN A 325 -21.67 -29.89 -10.48
N ASN A 326 -22.62 -30.66 -11.04
CA ASN A 326 -23.94 -30.85 -10.42
C ASN A 326 -24.34 -32.33 -10.32
N SER A 327 -23.39 -33.19 -9.97
CA SER A 327 -23.69 -34.53 -9.46
C SER A 327 -23.75 -34.48 -7.92
N PRO A 328 -24.84 -34.93 -7.27
CA PRO A 328 -24.87 -35.05 -5.81
C PRO A 328 -23.88 -36.13 -5.39
N SER A 329 -22.94 -35.78 -4.52
CA SER A 329 -22.05 -36.73 -3.88
C SER A 329 -22.85 -37.62 -2.92
N ASP A 330 -23.08 -38.88 -3.33
CA ASP A 330 -23.50 -39.96 -2.45
C ASP A 330 -22.44 -40.18 -1.37
N SER A 331 -22.68 -39.59 -0.19
CA SER A 331 -21.96 -39.93 1.04
C SER A 331 -22.88 -40.74 1.94
N ASP A 332 -23.07 -42.02 1.62
CA ASP A 332 -23.75 -42.94 2.54
C ASP A 332 -23.27 -44.39 2.38
N GLN A 333 -21.97 -44.63 2.59
CA GLN A 333 -21.43 -45.97 2.83
C GLN A 333 -20.27 -45.91 3.84
N ASN A 334 -20.59 -45.69 5.11
CA ASN A 334 -19.86 -46.32 6.22
C ASN A 334 -20.61 -46.14 7.54
N ARG A 335 -21.56 -47.03 7.81
CA ARG A 335 -22.14 -47.22 9.14
C ARG A 335 -21.90 -48.67 9.56
N PRO A 336 -21.33 -48.93 10.76
CA PRO A 336 -21.10 -50.29 11.23
C PRO A 336 -22.45 -50.98 11.55
N PRO A 337 -22.53 -52.33 11.46
CA PRO A 337 -23.77 -53.04 11.72
C PRO A 337 -24.12 -52.98 13.22
N PRO A 338 -25.41 -52.82 13.59
CA PRO A 338 -25.82 -52.95 14.97
C PRO A 338 -25.88 -54.43 15.36
N SER A 339 -25.37 -54.71 16.54
CA SER A 339 -25.45 -55.97 17.25
C SER A 339 -26.88 -56.34 17.64
N SER A 340 -27.36 -57.50 17.17
CA SER A 340 -28.31 -58.41 17.82
C SER A 340 -28.32 -59.73 17.07
#